data_AF-A0A4V1T5G9-F1
#
_entry.id   AF-A0A4V1T5G9-F1
#
_cell.length_a   1.000
_cell.length_b   1.000
_cell.length_c   1.000
_cell.angle_alpha   90.00
_cell.angle_beta   90.00
_cell.angle_gamma   90.00
#
_symmetry.space_group_name_H-M   'P 1'
#
loop_
_entity.id
_entity.type
_entity.pdbx_description
1 polymer ?
#
loop_
_entity_poly.entity_id
_entity_poly.type
_entity_poly.pdbx_seq_one_letter_code
_entity_poly.pdbx_strand_id
1 'polypeptide(L)'
;AQILPSEFYKHAVDFDRDGRIDIFRSVPDALATAASQLRGKGWQPGLRWAYEVRAPANADCSQGVPEVQRAIGEWVRAGFAPVRGQRLSASEQAQPASLLQPEGSYGPAFLTTKNYFVIKEYNFSDLYVLFVGHLADRIVSANTFETPWSASEQLRTADVEAMQQHLTRIGLYKDKVDGRAGMQTRAALGAFQKSAGLKLDCWPTRDVLNAMTRR
;
A
#
# COMPACT_ATOMS: atom_id res chain seq x y z
N ALA A 1 14.47 2.88 18.60
CA ALA A 1 13.91 2.74 17.23
C ALA A 1 14.60 1.58 16.50
N GLN A 2 13.92 0.82 15.64
CA GLN A 2 14.54 -0.22 14.79
C GLN A 2 15.14 0.43 13.53
N ILE A 3 16.21 1.21 13.69
CA ILE A 3 16.88 1.97 12.62
C ILE A 3 18.20 1.32 12.24
N LEU A 4 18.49 1.23 10.94
CA LEU A 4 19.79 0.76 10.45
C LEU A 4 20.89 1.75 10.85
N PRO A 5 22.13 1.31 11.12
CA PRO A 5 23.24 2.22 11.45
C PRO A 5 23.46 3.32 10.39
N SER A 6 23.31 2.99 9.11
CA SER A 6 23.42 3.97 8.01
C SER A 6 22.34 5.04 8.05
N GLU A 7 21.12 4.70 8.47
CA GLU A 7 20.02 5.65 8.62
C GLU A 7 20.17 6.47 9.90
N PHE A 8 20.72 5.87 10.97
CA PHE A 8 21.07 6.58 12.20
C PHE A 8 22.02 7.73 11.91
N TYR A 9 23.16 7.51 11.27
CA TYR A 9 24.14 8.59 11.02
C TYR A 9 23.61 9.73 10.13
N LYS A 10 22.57 9.47 9.33
CA LYS A 10 21.94 10.50 8.48
C LYS A 10 20.88 11.32 9.19
N HIS A 11 20.17 10.71 10.14
CA HIS A 11 18.90 11.26 10.66
C HIS A 11 18.86 11.42 12.18
N ALA A 12 19.84 10.88 12.91
CA ALA A 12 19.92 10.95 14.37
C ALA A 12 19.85 12.40 14.86
N VAL A 13 19.04 12.64 15.88
CA VAL A 13 18.85 13.95 16.51
C VAL A 13 19.02 13.80 18.02
N ASP A 14 19.94 14.58 18.59
CA ASP A 14 20.00 14.89 20.02
C ASP A 14 18.96 15.99 20.26
N PHE A 15 17.81 15.61 20.79
CA PHE A 15 16.66 16.51 20.91
C PHE A 15 16.57 17.16 22.29
N ASP A 16 16.96 16.45 23.33
CA ASP A 16 17.01 16.97 24.70
C ASP A 16 18.28 17.78 25.02
N ARG A 17 19.26 17.77 24.10
CA ARG A 17 20.49 18.58 24.10
C ARG A 17 21.46 18.21 25.23
N ASP A 18 21.49 16.94 25.61
CA ASP A 18 22.42 16.44 26.63
C ASP A 18 23.82 16.09 26.08
N GLY A 19 24.02 16.23 24.76
CA GLY A 19 25.27 15.95 24.05
C GLY A 19 25.39 14.50 23.59
N ARG A 20 24.35 13.68 23.72
CA ARG A 20 24.28 12.29 23.25
C ARG A 20 23.04 12.11 22.39
N ILE A 21 23.10 11.15 21.46
CA ILE A 21 21.91 10.72 20.72
C ILE A 21 21.56 9.31 21.17
N ASP A 22 20.61 9.19 22.10
CA ASP A 22 20.18 7.90 22.69
C ASP A 22 18.79 7.48 22.21
N ILE A 23 18.73 6.92 21.00
CA ILE A 23 17.48 6.37 20.42
C ILE A 23 16.96 5.09 21.11
N PHE A 24 17.68 4.58 22.12
CA PHE A 24 17.33 3.37 22.87
C PHE A 24 16.63 3.69 24.17
N ARG A 25 17.07 4.75 24.87
CA ARG A 25 16.55 5.11 26.20
C ARG A 25 15.95 6.52 26.27
N SER A 26 16.28 7.42 25.36
CA SER A 26 15.66 8.75 25.27
C SER A 26 14.45 8.71 24.32
N VAL A 27 13.25 8.88 24.88
CA VAL A 27 12.02 9.04 24.10
C VAL A 27 12.09 10.28 23.20
N PRO A 28 12.55 11.46 23.69
CA PRO A 28 12.77 12.64 22.84
C PRO A 28 13.63 12.36 21.61
N ASP A 29 14.80 11.73 21.77
CA ASP A 29 15.72 11.44 20.66
C ASP A 29 15.13 10.43 19.67
N ALA A 30 14.48 9.39 20.20
CA ALA A 30 13.84 8.37 19.37
C ALA A 30 12.75 8.97 18.48
N LEU A 31 11.89 9.84 19.03
CA LEU A 31 10.83 10.51 18.28
C LEU A 31 11.38 11.55 17.30
N ALA A 32 12.35 12.36 17.72
CA ALA A 32 12.96 13.37 16.87
C ALA A 32 13.73 12.75 15.70
N THR A 33 14.45 11.65 15.94
CA THR A 33 15.15 10.87 14.91
C THR A 33 14.16 10.24 13.93
N ALA A 34 13.05 9.65 14.41
CA ALA A 34 12.01 9.11 13.53
C ALA A 34 11.37 10.20 12.65
N ALA A 35 11.05 11.37 13.23
CA ALA A 35 10.53 12.51 12.49
C ALA A 35 11.53 13.06 11.46
N SER A 36 12.81 13.14 11.84
CA SER A 36 13.92 13.54 10.97
C SER A 36 14.05 12.61 9.76
N GLN A 37 13.95 11.30 9.98
CA GLN A 37 13.99 10.30 8.92
C GLN A 37 12.78 10.42 7.96
N LEU A 38 11.56 10.55 8.48
CA LEU A 38 10.37 10.76 7.65
C LEU A 38 10.49 12.03 6.80
N ARG A 39 10.90 13.16 7.40
CA ARG A 39 11.15 14.41 6.66
C ARG A 39 12.24 14.23 5.61
N GLY A 40 13.35 13.60 5.96
CA GLY A 40 14.46 13.33 5.04
C GLY A 40 14.06 12.45 3.84
N LYS A 41 13.10 11.55 4.02
CA LYS A 41 12.48 10.72 2.97
C LYS A 41 11.37 11.45 2.19
N GLY A 42 11.08 12.72 2.51
CA GLY A 42 10.16 13.56 1.76
C GLY A 42 8.72 13.56 2.28
N TRP A 43 8.50 13.24 3.55
CA TRP A 43 7.19 13.40 4.21
C TRP A 43 6.63 14.81 4.02
N GLN A 44 5.36 14.89 3.65
CA GLN A 44 4.63 16.15 3.48
C GLN A 44 3.68 16.37 4.65
N PRO A 45 3.96 17.32 5.57
CA PRO A 45 3.06 17.66 6.66
C PRO A 45 1.67 18.04 6.13
N GLY A 46 0.62 17.56 6.82
CA GLY A 46 -0.77 17.81 6.43
C GLY A 46 -1.30 16.94 5.28
N LEU A 47 -0.43 16.25 4.52
CA LEU A 47 -0.87 15.26 3.54
C LEU A 47 -1.16 13.93 4.23
N ARG A 48 -2.37 13.38 4.03
CA ARG A 48 -2.73 12.07 4.56
C ARG A 48 -1.95 10.97 3.85
N TRP A 49 -1.61 9.89 4.55
CA TRP A 49 -0.91 8.75 3.93
C TRP A 49 -1.78 8.07 2.86
N ALA A 50 -3.09 7.92 3.13
CA ALA A 50 -4.07 7.45 2.16
C ALA A 50 -5.50 7.91 2.51
N TYR A 51 -6.42 7.65 1.60
CA TYR A 51 -7.87 7.82 1.78
C TYR A 51 -8.56 6.50 1.50
N GLU A 52 -9.30 5.96 2.47
CA GLU A 52 -10.14 4.78 2.23
C GLU A 52 -11.31 5.17 1.32
N VAL A 53 -11.55 4.36 0.29
CA VAL A 53 -12.59 4.56 -0.70
C VAL A 53 -13.36 3.26 -0.95
N ARG A 54 -14.65 3.36 -1.24
CA ARG A 54 -15.41 2.28 -1.85
C ARG A 54 -15.13 2.29 -3.34
N ALA A 55 -14.51 1.22 -3.84
CA ALA A 55 -14.31 1.03 -5.26
C ALA A 55 -15.65 0.77 -5.97
N PRO A 56 -15.88 1.32 -7.17
CA PRO A 56 -17.08 1.01 -7.95
C PRO A 56 -17.04 -0.44 -8.45
N ALA A 57 -18.20 -1.01 -8.79
CA ALA A 57 -18.32 -2.42 -9.19
C ALA A 57 -17.49 -2.79 -10.43
N ASN A 58 -17.23 -1.82 -11.31
CA ASN A 58 -16.42 -1.96 -12.52
C ASN A 58 -14.96 -1.51 -12.33
N ALA A 59 -14.49 -1.36 -11.09
CA ALA A 59 -13.10 -0.97 -10.82
C ALA A 59 -12.11 -1.98 -11.38
N ASP A 60 -11.16 -1.51 -12.17
CA ASP A 60 -10.05 -2.33 -12.67
C ASP A 60 -8.94 -2.38 -11.62
N CYS A 61 -8.97 -3.41 -10.77
CA CYS A 61 -7.98 -3.60 -9.71
C CYS A 61 -6.55 -3.81 -10.25
N SER A 62 -6.37 -4.10 -11.55
CA SER A 62 -5.04 -4.23 -12.14
C SER A 62 -4.33 -2.89 -12.29
N GLN A 63 -5.03 -1.77 -12.06
CA GLN A 63 -4.47 -0.42 -12.01
C GLN A 63 -3.85 -0.10 -10.64
N GLY A 64 -3.88 -1.03 -9.68
CA GLY A 64 -3.36 -0.85 -8.32
C GLY A 64 -1.83 -0.89 -8.21
N VAL A 65 -1.14 -0.07 -8.99
CA VAL A 65 0.32 0.05 -9.07
C VAL A 65 0.76 1.51 -8.99
N PRO A 66 1.97 1.82 -8.47
CA PRO A 66 2.44 3.20 -8.32
C PRO A 66 2.58 3.96 -9.65
N GLU A 67 2.79 3.26 -10.77
CA GLU A 67 2.90 3.85 -12.10
C GLU A 67 1.56 4.41 -12.60
N VAL A 68 0.44 3.90 -12.08
CA VAL A 68 -0.89 4.46 -12.37
C VAL A 68 -1.24 5.45 -11.26
N GLN A 69 -0.98 6.71 -11.55
CA GLN A 69 -1.25 7.82 -10.65
C GLN A 69 -2.23 8.79 -11.31
N ARG A 70 -3.22 9.23 -10.52
CA ARG A 70 -4.22 10.23 -10.92
C ARG A 70 -4.49 11.18 -9.77
N ALA A 71 -5.04 12.35 -10.05
CA ALA A 71 -5.54 13.20 -8.98
C ALA A 71 -6.65 12.48 -8.21
N ILE A 72 -6.75 12.68 -6.89
CA ILE A 72 -7.82 12.06 -6.09
C ILE A 72 -9.22 12.41 -6.65
N GLY A 73 -9.42 13.64 -7.11
CA GLY A 73 -10.67 14.06 -7.74
C GLY A 73 -10.99 13.31 -9.05
N GLU A 74 -9.99 12.80 -9.76
CA GLU A 74 -10.20 11.92 -10.93
C GLU A 74 -10.67 10.53 -10.52
N TRP A 75 -10.10 9.95 -9.47
CA TRP A 75 -10.58 8.70 -8.89
C TRP A 75 -12.02 8.82 -8.40
N VAL A 76 -12.35 9.92 -7.71
CA VAL A 76 -13.71 10.19 -7.25
C VAL A 76 -14.69 10.31 -8.42
N ARG A 77 -14.33 11.03 -9.48
CA ARG A 77 -15.14 11.10 -10.71
C ARG A 77 -15.27 9.76 -11.43
N ALA A 78 -14.28 8.87 -11.30
CA ALA A 78 -14.34 7.50 -11.79
C ALA A 78 -15.18 6.57 -10.89
N GLY A 79 -15.79 7.06 -9.82
CA GLY A 79 -16.73 6.33 -8.95
C GLY A 79 -16.12 5.80 -7.66
N PHE A 80 -14.84 6.07 -7.36
CA PHE A 80 -14.24 5.71 -6.08
C PHE A 80 -14.72 6.67 -4.99
N ALA A 81 -15.70 6.24 -4.20
CA ALA A 81 -16.36 7.10 -3.22
C ALA A 81 -15.62 7.10 -1.88
N PRO A 82 -15.18 8.26 -1.34
CA PRO A 82 -14.63 8.34 0.01
C PRO A 82 -15.60 7.73 1.03
N VAL A 83 -15.07 6.94 1.95
CA VAL A 83 -15.88 6.30 2.99
C VAL A 83 -16.49 7.34 3.94
N ARG A 84 -17.53 6.92 4.68
CA ARG A 84 -18.20 7.76 5.71
C ARG A 84 -18.74 9.10 5.21
N GLY A 85 -18.97 9.23 3.91
CA GLY A 85 -19.45 10.47 3.31
C GLY A 85 -18.45 11.63 3.40
N GLN A 86 -17.14 11.32 3.56
CA GLN A 86 -16.10 12.33 3.65
C GLN A 86 -16.13 13.23 2.40
N ARG A 87 -16.19 14.54 2.62
CA ARG A 87 -16.03 15.54 1.56
C ARG A 87 -14.59 16.00 1.55
N LEU A 88 -13.89 15.70 0.46
CA LEU A 88 -12.51 16.13 0.26
C LEU A 88 -12.47 17.57 -0.22
N SER A 89 -11.62 18.38 0.40
CA SER A 89 -11.34 19.75 -0.05
C SER A 89 -10.74 19.78 -1.46
N ALA A 90 -10.76 20.94 -2.11
CA ALA A 90 -10.17 21.10 -3.43
C ALA A 90 -8.66 20.77 -3.45
N SER A 91 -7.94 21.12 -2.37
CA SER A 91 -6.51 20.82 -2.24
C SER A 91 -6.24 19.33 -2.06
N GLU A 92 -7.09 18.60 -1.32
CA GLU A 92 -7.01 17.14 -1.20
C GLU A 92 -7.32 16.47 -2.54
N GLN A 93 -8.37 16.91 -3.25
CA GLN A 93 -8.74 16.34 -4.55
C GLN A 93 -7.66 16.56 -5.63
N ALA A 94 -6.87 17.63 -5.52
CA ALA A 94 -5.76 17.90 -6.42
C ALA A 94 -4.52 17.03 -6.16
N GLN A 95 -4.45 16.32 -5.02
CA GLN A 95 -3.28 15.49 -4.70
C GLN A 95 -3.21 14.28 -5.63
N PRO A 96 -2.01 13.90 -6.09
CA PRO A 96 -1.81 12.65 -6.81
C PRO A 96 -1.96 11.45 -5.86
N ALA A 97 -2.63 10.41 -6.34
CA ALA A 97 -2.76 9.15 -5.63
C ALA A 97 -2.78 7.94 -6.57
N SER A 98 -2.34 6.80 -6.04
CA SER A 98 -2.44 5.48 -6.67
C SER A 98 -3.47 4.63 -5.96
N LEU A 99 -4.10 3.70 -6.67
CA LEU A 99 -5.02 2.75 -6.07
C LEU A 99 -4.23 1.67 -5.32
N LEU A 100 -4.65 1.36 -4.09
CA LEU A 100 -4.19 0.20 -3.34
C LEU A 100 -5.39 -0.65 -2.94
N GLN A 101 -5.32 -1.92 -3.29
CA GLN A 101 -6.27 -2.97 -2.90
C GLN A 101 -5.46 -4.14 -2.33
N PRO A 102 -5.21 -4.18 -1.01
CA PRO A 102 -4.24 -5.09 -0.40
C PRO A 102 -4.62 -6.56 -0.58
N GLU A 103 -5.92 -6.85 -0.58
CA GLU A 103 -6.51 -8.17 -0.78
C GLU A 103 -7.36 -8.21 -2.06
N GLY A 104 -6.91 -7.49 -3.10
CA GLY A 104 -7.69 -7.37 -4.33
C GLY A 104 -9.07 -6.77 -4.08
N SER A 105 -10.11 -7.31 -4.73
CA SER A 105 -11.50 -6.85 -4.50
C SER A 105 -12.15 -7.39 -3.22
N TYR A 106 -11.42 -8.17 -2.40
CA TYR A 106 -11.95 -8.83 -1.19
C TYR A 106 -11.85 -7.98 0.09
N GLY A 107 -11.41 -6.71 0.00
CA GLY A 107 -11.22 -5.87 1.17
C GLY A 107 -11.30 -4.36 0.89
N PRO A 108 -10.90 -3.51 1.85
CA PRO A 108 -10.85 -2.07 1.68
C PRO A 108 -9.92 -1.66 0.53
N ALA A 109 -10.34 -0.61 -0.18
CA ALA A 109 -9.53 0.07 -1.19
C ALA A 109 -9.07 1.43 -0.66
N PHE A 110 -7.88 1.85 -1.07
CA PHE A 110 -7.26 3.09 -0.64
C PHE A 110 -6.72 3.87 -1.82
N LEU A 111 -6.83 5.19 -1.78
CA LEU A 111 -6.07 6.10 -2.63
C LEU A 111 -4.82 6.54 -1.85
N THR A 112 -3.67 5.99 -2.21
CA THR A 112 -2.39 6.19 -1.51
C THR A 112 -1.65 7.40 -2.06
N THR A 113 -1.24 8.31 -1.18
CA THR A 113 -0.54 9.53 -1.57
C THR A 113 0.98 9.33 -1.52
N LYS A 114 1.75 10.41 -1.75
CA LYS A 114 3.20 10.39 -1.52
C LYS A 114 3.60 9.89 -0.13
N ASN A 115 2.86 10.25 0.91
CA ASN A 115 3.19 9.87 2.29
C ASN A 115 3.08 8.36 2.55
N TYR A 116 2.23 7.63 1.81
CA TYR A 116 2.25 6.16 1.81
C TYR A 116 3.62 5.62 1.38
N PHE A 117 4.16 6.15 0.28
CA PHE A 117 5.46 5.71 -0.25
C PHE A 117 6.62 6.11 0.67
N VAL A 118 6.52 7.25 1.36
CA VAL A 118 7.50 7.64 2.40
C VAL A 118 7.53 6.63 3.55
N ILE A 119 6.40 6.07 3.95
CA ILE A 119 6.37 5.00 4.98
C ILE A 119 6.96 3.70 4.41
N LYS A 120 6.75 3.39 3.12
CA LYS A 120 7.37 2.22 2.47
C LYS A 120 8.90 2.28 2.44
N GLU A 121 9.48 3.47 2.43
CA GLU A 121 10.93 3.66 2.53
C GLU A 121 11.49 3.26 3.90
N TYR A 122 10.65 3.09 4.92
CA TYR A 122 11.04 2.50 6.21
C TYR A 122 11.00 0.98 6.16
N ASN A 123 9.92 0.43 5.60
CA ASN A 123 9.76 -1.01 5.37
C ASN A 123 8.91 -1.22 4.12
N PHE A 124 9.47 -1.90 3.12
CA PHE A 124 8.87 -2.07 1.80
C PHE A 124 7.76 -3.13 1.80
N SER A 125 6.71 -2.92 2.59
CA SER A 125 5.55 -3.79 2.75
C SER A 125 4.27 -2.97 2.79
N ASP A 126 3.30 -3.28 1.92
CA ASP A 126 2.00 -2.60 1.91
C ASP A 126 1.30 -2.78 3.27
N LEU A 127 1.29 -4.00 3.81
CA LEU A 127 0.67 -4.32 5.10
C LEU A 127 1.32 -3.57 6.27
N TYR A 128 2.65 -3.34 6.21
CA TYR A 128 3.33 -2.52 7.21
C TYR A 128 2.83 -1.08 7.17
N VAL A 129 2.71 -0.49 5.98
CA VAL A 129 2.21 0.88 5.83
C VAL A 129 0.75 0.98 6.26
N LEU A 130 -0.09 -0.01 5.90
CA LEU A 130 -1.47 -0.06 6.39
C LEU A 130 -1.50 -0.10 7.92
N PHE A 131 -0.66 -0.91 8.56
CA PHE A 131 -0.59 -0.96 10.02
C PHE A 131 -0.17 0.39 10.62
N VAL A 132 0.93 0.98 10.14
CA VAL A 132 1.46 2.25 10.67
C VAL A 132 0.49 3.41 10.41
N GLY A 133 0.00 3.54 9.18
CA GLY A 133 -0.94 4.58 8.79
C GLY A 133 -2.28 4.45 9.53
N HIS A 134 -2.81 3.23 9.64
CA HIS A 134 -4.04 3.00 10.39
C HIS A 134 -3.85 3.23 11.89
N LEU A 135 -2.72 2.80 12.47
CA LEU A 135 -2.41 3.10 13.87
C LEU A 135 -2.32 4.61 14.11
N ALA A 136 -1.68 5.37 13.21
CA ALA A 136 -1.62 6.83 13.30
C ALA A 136 -3.01 7.47 13.26
N ASP A 137 -3.89 7.02 12.36
CA ASP A 137 -5.28 7.46 12.32
C ASP A 137 -6.03 7.08 13.62
N ARG A 138 -5.74 5.89 14.17
CA ARG A 138 -6.38 5.36 15.38
C ARG A 138 -5.97 6.07 16.67
N ILE A 139 -4.79 6.69 16.70
CA ILE A 139 -4.35 7.54 17.81
C ILE A 139 -5.22 8.79 17.91
N VAL A 140 -5.70 9.30 16.77
CA VAL A 140 -6.53 10.52 16.70
C VAL A 140 -8.04 10.21 16.75
N SER A 141 -8.44 9.00 16.36
CA SER A 141 -9.85 8.59 16.25
C SER A 141 -10.04 7.10 16.55
N ALA A 142 -11.14 6.69 17.21
CA ALA A 142 -11.41 5.27 17.46
C ALA A 142 -11.83 4.46 16.21
N ASN A 143 -11.97 5.09 15.05
CA ASN A 143 -12.49 4.47 13.83
C ASN A 143 -11.58 3.36 13.28
N THR A 144 -12.19 2.26 12.82
CA THR A 144 -11.51 1.17 12.08
C THR A 144 -11.52 1.46 10.58
N PHE A 145 -11.12 0.51 9.73
CA PHE A 145 -11.54 0.56 8.33
C PHE A 145 -13.07 0.44 8.23
N GLU A 146 -13.67 1.17 7.30
CA GLU A 146 -15.11 1.15 7.05
C GLU A 146 -15.51 -0.12 6.30
N THR A 147 -14.73 -0.47 5.29
CA THR A 147 -14.99 -1.64 4.43
C THR A 147 -14.46 -2.88 5.14
N PRO A 148 -15.32 -3.87 5.43
CA PRO A 148 -14.87 -5.11 6.03
C PRO A 148 -14.04 -5.92 5.04
N TRP A 149 -13.11 -6.72 5.58
CA TRP A 149 -12.47 -7.78 4.82
C TRP A 149 -13.48 -8.91 4.62
N SER A 150 -13.59 -9.40 3.40
CA SER A 150 -14.30 -10.63 3.09
C SER A 150 -13.35 -11.83 3.20
N ALA A 151 -13.90 -13.02 3.41
CA ALA A 151 -13.07 -14.22 3.47
C ALA A 151 -12.41 -14.47 2.11
N SER A 152 -11.08 -14.49 2.09
CA SER A 152 -10.28 -14.99 0.97
C SER A 152 -9.35 -16.11 1.44
N GLU A 153 -9.02 -17.03 0.53
CA GLU A 153 -8.01 -18.05 0.79
C GLU A 153 -6.63 -17.48 0.47
N GLN A 154 -5.71 -17.54 1.44
CA GLN A 154 -4.31 -17.26 1.21
C GLN A 154 -3.63 -18.53 0.68
N LEU A 155 -3.23 -18.51 -0.59
CA LEU A 155 -2.46 -19.62 -1.16
C LEU A 155 -1.05 -19.72 -0.53
N ARG A 156 -0.48 -20.93 -0.63
CA ARG A 156 0.89 -21.21 -0.21
C ARG A 156 1.88 -20.40 -1.04
N THR A 157 3.01 -20.03 -0.44
CA THR A 157 4.10 -19.31 -1.12
C THR A 157 4.49 -19.97 -2.44
N ALA A 158 4.68 -21.30 -2.46
CA ALA A 158 5.04 -22.05 -3.66
C ALA A 158 3.97 -21.96 -4.79
N ASP A 159 2.69 -21.88 -4.43
CA ASP A 159 1.60 -21.72 -5.41
C ASP A 159 1.66 -20.31 -6.02
N VAL A 160 1.94 -19.27 -5.22
CA VAL A 160 2.10 -17.88 -5.70
C VAL A 160 3.39 -17.73 -6.54
N GLU A 161 4.49 -18.39 -6.17
CA GLU A 161 5.71 -18.43 -6.97
C GLU A 161 5.46 -19.06 -8.34
N ALA A 162 4.71 -20.17 -8.40
CA ALA A 162 4.34 -20.79 -9.67
C ALA A 162 3.51 -19.84 -10.56
N MET A 163 2.59 -19.07 -9.96
CA MET A 163 1.86 -18.01 -10.69
C MET A 163 2.81 -16.92 -11.20
N GLN A 164 3.68 -16.38 -10.33
CA GLN A 164 4.64 -15.34 -10.71
C GLN A 164 5.55 -15.82 -11.85
N GLN A 165 6.07 -17.06 -11.80
CA GLN A 165 6.87 -17.66 -12.88
C GLN A 165 6.08 -17.78 -14.19
N HIS A 166 4.81 -18.20 -14.12
CA HIS A 166 3.95 -18.25 -15.30
C HIS A 166 3.74 -16.85 -15.89
N LEU A 167 3.39 -15.88 -15.05
CA LEU A 167 3.15 -14.49 -15.43
C LEU A 167 4.41 -13.84 -16.05
N THR A 168 5.60 -14.14 -15.52
CA THR A 168 6.87 -13.71 -16.10
C THR A 168 7.06 -14.29 -17.50
N ARG A 169 6.79 -15.59 -17.69
CA ARG A 169 6.95 -16.28 -18.99
C ARG A 169 6.06 -15.69 -20.08
N ILE A 170 4.86 -15.23 -19.72
CA ILE A 170 3.91 -14.59 -20.65
C ILE A 170 4.06 -13.06 -20.71
N GLY A 171 5.06 -12.49 -20.05
CA GLY A 171 5.40 -11.06 -20.13
C GLY A 171 4.52 -10.13 -19.30
N LEU A 172 3.67 -10.64 -18.40
CA LEU A 172 2.80 -9.84 -17.54
C LEU A 172 3.42 -9.45 -16.20
N TYR A 173 4.53 -10.08 -15.79
CA TYR A 173 5.22 -9.80 -14.53
C TYR A 173 6.72 -9.60 -14.76
N LYS A 174 7.30 -8.56 -14.14
CA LYS A 174 8.70 -8.15 -14.33
C LYS A 174 9.48 -7.99 -13.02
N ASP A 175 8.81 -8.15 -11.88
CA ASP A 175 9.43 -8.07 -10.57
C ASP A 175 9.94 -9.46 -10.13
N LYS A 176 10.59 -9.54 -8.97
CA LYS A 176 11.14 -10.79 -8.44
C LYS A 176 10.05 -11.83 -8.16
N VAL A 177 10.40 -13.09 -8.35
CA VAL A 177 9.59 -14.23 -7.89
C VAL A 177 9.93 -14.47 -6.42
N ASP A 178 8.99 -14.16 -5.52
CA ASP A 178 9.16 -14.23 -4.06
C ASP A 178 7.95 -14.83 -3.32
N GLY A 179 6.93 -15.27 -4.07
CA GLY A 179 5.71 -15.86 -3.54
C GLY A 179 4.82 -14.90 -2.76
N ARG A 180 5.06 -13.58 -2.86
CA ARG A 180 4.26 -12.55 -2.19
C ARG A 180 3.29 -11.92 -3.16
N ALA A 181 2.04 -11.82 -2.75
CA ALA A 181 1.00 -11.13 -3.52
C ALA A 181 1.09 -9.60 -3.34
N GLY A 182 2.22 -8.98 -3.68
CA GLY A 182 2.41 -7.52 -3.64
C GLY A 182 1.69 -6.77 -4.78
N MET A 183 1.79 -5.43 -4.82
CA MET A 183 1.13 -4.60 -5.85
C MET A 183 1.36 -5.12 -7.28
N GLN A 184 2.62 -5.41 -7.64
CA GLN A 184 2.97 -5.88 -8.98
C GLN A 184 2.41 -7.29 -9.28
N THR A 185 2.40 -8.19 -8.29
CA THR A 185 1.80 -9.52 -8.45
C THR A 185 0.29 -9.44 -8.63
N ARG A 186 -0.41 -8.66 -7.79
CA ARG A 186 -1.86 -8.46 -7.90
C ARG A 186 -2.25 -7.82 -9.24
N ALA A 187 -1.48 -6.84 -9.71
CA ALA A 187 -1.70 -6.22 -11.00
C ALA A 187 -1.51 -7.19 -12.18
N ALA A 188 -0.44 -7.99 -12.15
CA ALA A 188 -0.19 -9.02 -13.16
C ALA A 188 -1.27 -10.11 -13.16
N LEU A 189 -1.74 -10.53 -11.98
CA LEU A 189 -2.88 -11.45 -11.84
C LEU A 189 -4.15 -10.85 -12.45
N GLY A 190 -4.45 -9.59 -12.17
CA GLY A 190 -5.59 -8.89 -12.78
C GLY A 190 -5.49 -8.80 -14.31
N ALA A 191 -4.30 -8.54 -14.85
CA ALA A 191 -4.07 -8.57 -16.28
C ALA A 191 -4.30 -9.96 -16.89
N PHE A 192 -3.81 -11.01 -16.23
CA PHE A 192 -4.04 -12.39 -16.65
C PHE A 192 -5.52 -12.76 -16.59
N GLN A 193 -6.22 -12.43 -15.50
CA GLN A 193 -7.65 -12.67 -15.33
C GLN A 193 -8.46 -12.06 -16.46
N LYS A 194 -8.16 -10.81 -16.84
CA LYS A 194 -8.76 -10.15 -18.00
C LYS A 194 -8.49 -10.92 -19.30
N SER A 195 -7.25 -11.33 -19.56
CA SER A 195 -6.92 -12.09 -20.78
C SER A 195 -7.54 -13.49 -20.82
N ALA A 196 -7.79 -14.09 -19.66
CA ALA A 196 -8.32 -15.45 -19.51
C ALA A 196 -9.84 -15.48 -19.33
N GLY A 197 -10.53 -14.33 -19.34
CA GLY A 197 -11.97 -14.25 -19.12
C GLY A 197 -12.41 -14.68 -17.71
N LEU A 198 -11.52 -14.56 -16.72
CA LEU A 198 -11.80 -14.88 -15.32
C LEU A 198 -12.39 -13.66 -14.59
N LYS A 199 -12.96 -13.91 -13.40
CA LYS A 199 -13.34 -12.84 -12.46
C LYS A 199 -12.13 -11.93 -12.19
N LEU A 200 -12.31 -10.63 -12.38
CA LEU A 200 -11.28 -9.62 -12.08
C LEU A 200 -11.31 -9.27 -10.59
N ASP A 201 -10.52 -10.00 -9.80
CA ASP A 201 -10.37 -9.75 -8.37
C ASP A 201 -8.92 -9.44 -7.95
N CYS A 202 -7.96 -9.60 -8.85
CA CYS A 202 -6.53 -9.36 -8.65
C CYS A 202 -5.94 -10.12 -7.46
N TRP A 203 -6.53 -11.25 -7.09
CA TRP A 203 -6.09 -12.07 -5.97
C TRP A 203 -5.61 -13.44 -6.46
N PRO A 204 -4.53 -14.01 -5.88
CA PRO A 204 -4.07 -15.35 -6.23
C PRO A 204 -5.06 -16.39 -5.69
N THR A 205 -6.08 -16.74 -6.48
CA THR A 205 -7.04 -17.80 -6.12
C THR A 205 -6.65 -19.14 -6.74
N ARG A 206 -7.20 -20.23 -6.20
CA ARG A 206 -7.00 -21.58 -6.77
C ARG A 206 -7.49 -21.66 -8.23
N ASP A 207 -8.55 -20.95 -8.57
CA ASP A 207 -9.09 -20.89 -9.94
C ASP A 207 -8.11 -20.24 -10.90
N VAL A 208 -7.46 -19.14 -10.49
CA VAL A 208 -6.42 -18.49 -11.29
C VAL A 208 -5.23 -19.43 -11.48
N LEU A 209 -4.79 -20.14 -10.43
CA LEU A 209 -3.70 -21.11 -10.55
C LEU A 209 -4.05 -22.22 -11.54
N ASN A 210 -5.24 -22.78 -11.40
CA ASN A 210 -5.73 -23.85 -12.27
C ASN A 210 -5.80 -23.39 -13.73
N ALA A 211 -6.22 -22.15 -13.99
CA ALA A 211 -6.22 -21.58 -15.32
C ALA A 211 -4.80 -21.42 -15.91
N MET A 212 -3.78 -21.19 -15.08
CA MET A 212 -2.39 -21.11 -15.51
C MET A 212 -1.75 -22.49 -15.76
N THR A 213 -2.23 -23.53 -15.09
CA THR A 213 -1.68 -24.90 -15.17
C THR A 213 -2.42 -25.81 -16.16
N ARG A 214 -3.66 -25.48 -16.54
CA ARG A 214 -4.40 -26.15 -17.61
C ARG A 214 -3.79 -25.81 -18.97
N ARG A 215 -2.75 -26.56 -19.34
CA ARG A 215 -2.24 -26.72 -20.71
C ARG A 215 -2.01 -28.19 -20.95
#